data_AF-A0A4P6GY49-F1
#
_entry.id   AF-A0A4P6GY49-F1
#
_cell.length_a   1.000
_cell.length_b   1.000
_cell.length_c   1.000
_cell.angle_alpha   90.00
_cell.angle_beta   90.00
_cell.angle_gamma   90.00
#
_symmetry.space_group_name_H-M   'P 1'
#
loop_
_entity.id
_entity.type
_entity.pdbx_description
1 polymer ?
#
loop_
_entity_poly.entity_id
_entity_poly.type
_entity_poly.pdbx_seq_one_letter_code
_entity_poly.pdbx_strand_id
1 'polypeptide(L)'
;MEAQAVPLALPAWTWLAQHPWLYPALEAVHLCGIALLFGSLVVFELRVWGAAPTLSVPALARLALPVTLAGFGVAAVSGVLMFTSQPGDLLANRYFALKMALLLAAGSNAAIFHARGGLGRLDAWARAQTALSLGLWIAVIICGRWIAYA
;
A
#
# COMPACT_ATOMS: atom_id res chain seq x y z
N MET A 1 30.81 23.53 32.94
CA MET A 1 29.82 22.44 33.14
C MET A 1 28.86 22.49 31.97
N GLU A 2 29.25 21.94 30.82
CA GLU A 2 28.32 21.77 29.70
C GLU A 2 27.51 20.50 29.97
N ALA A 3 26.20 20.66 30.08
CA ALA A 3 25.27 19.55 30.20
C ALA A 3 25.29 18.79 28.87
N GLN A 4 26.05 17.70 28.80
CA GLN A 4 25.94 16.74 27.72
C GLN A 4 24.52 16.16 27.77
N ALA A 5 23.68 16.60 26.83
CA ALA A 5 22.40 15.95 26.58
C ALA A 5 22.72 14.52 26.14
N VAL A 6 22.55 13.56 27.04
CA VAL A 6 22.55 12.14 26.69
C VAL A 6 21.41 11.98 25.67
N PRO A 7 21.70 11.65 24.40
CA PRO A 7 20.64 11.39 23.47
C PRO A 7 19.86 10.22 24.05
N LEU A 8 18.56 10.42 24.27
CA LEU A 8 17.64 9.36 24.67
C LEU A 8 17.50 8.43 23.45
N ALA A 9 18.54 7.66 23.17
CA ALA A 9 18.55 6.63 22.15
C ALA A 9 17.60 5.55 22.64
N LEU A 10 16.33 5.68 22.28
CA LEU A 10 15.32 4.66 22.51
C LEU A 10 15.86 3.36 21.87
N PRO A 11 16.25 2.36 22.67
CA PRO A 11 17.08 1.23 22.22
C PRO A 11 16.36 0.29 21.23
N ALA A 12 15.05 0.48 21.02
CA ALA A 12 14.28 -0.31 20.07
C ALA A 12 14.72 -0.10 18.61
N TRP A 13 15.27 1.07 18.27
CA TRP A 13 15.57 1.46 16.88
C TRP A 13 16.91 0.94 16.36
N THR A 14 17.85 0.59 17.25
CA THR A 14 19.17 0.07 16.85
C THR A 14 19.12 -1.40 16.43
N TRP A 15 18.11 -2.18 16.81
CA TRP A 15 18.03 -3.61 16.48
C TRP A 15 17.88 -3.87 14.97
N LEU A 16 17.12 -3.00 14.28
CA LEU A 16 16.95 -3.03 12.82
C LEU A 16 18.25 -2.75 12.07
N ALA A 17 19.05 -1.80 12.57
CA ALA A 17 20.33 -1.44 11.98
C ALA A 17 21.44 -2.48 12.25
N GLN A 18 21.30 -3.30 13.29
CA GLN A 18 22.29 -4.30 13.70
C GLN A 18 22.19 -5.62 12.91
N HIS A 19 21.03 -5.91 12.29
CA HIS A 19 20.80 -7.15 11.56
C HIS A 19 20.67 -6.88 10.05
N PRO A 20 21.72 -7.16 9.24
CA PRO A 20 21.74 -6.78 7.82
C PRO A 20 20.65 -7.44 6.97
N TRP A 21 20.04 -8.53 7.46
CA TRP A 21 18.97 -9.26 6.76
C TRP A 21 17.57 -8.77 7.11
N LEU A 22 17.39 -8.01 8.18
CA LEU A 22 16.04 -7.68 8.67
C LEU A 22 15.32 -6.68 7.77
N TYR A 23 16.02 -5.65 7.30
CA TYR A 23 15.44 -4.71 6.33
C TYR A 23 15.08 -5.40 5.00
N PRO A 24 15.95 -6.21 4.37
CA PRO A 24 15.57 -7.03 3.21
C PRO A 24 14.39 -7.98 3.47
N ALA A 25 14.32 -8.61 4.64
CA ALA A 25 13.21 -9.48 4.99
C ALA A 25 11.88 -8.70 5.12
N LEU A 26 11.91 -7.52 5.74
CA LEU A 26 10.77 -6.62 5.80
C LEU A 26 10.34 -6.14 4.40
N GLU A 27 11.29 -5.82 3.52
CA GLU A 27 11.00 -5.45 2.14
C GLU A 27 10.32 -6.60 1.39
N ALA A 28 10.78 -7.85 1.56
CA ALA A 28 10.15 -9.02 0.97
C ALA A 28 8.71 -9.22 1.49
N VAL A 29 8.49 -9.11 2.80
CA VAL A 29 7.15 -9.18 3.41
C VAL A 29 6.25 -8.05 2.89
N HIS A 30 6.79 -6.83 2.76
CA HIS A 30 6.08 -5.68 2.21
C HIS A 30 5.62 -5.93 0.78
N LEU A 31 6.50 -6.48 -0.07
CA LEU A 31 6.19 -6.84 -1.45
C LEU A 31 5.14 -7.95 -1.54
N CYS A 32 5.17 -8.95 -0.65
CA CYS A 32 4.11 -9.96 -0.57
C CYS A 32 2.75 -9.32 -0.23
N GLY A 33 2.72 -8.38 0.72
CA GLY A 33 1.51 -7.62 1.05
C GLY A 33 0.98 -6.81 -0.13
N ILE A 34 1.86 -6.11 -0.84
CA ILE A 34 1.54 -5.38 -2.07
C ILE A 34 1.00 -6.33 -3.14
N ALA A 35 1.62 -7.50 -3.34
CA ALA A 35 1.20 -8.48 -4.34
C ALA A 35 -0.21 -9.02 -4.05
N LEU A 36 -0.51 -9.31 -2.78
CA LEU A 36 -1.86 -9.72 -2.36
C LEU A 36 -2.89 -8.64 -2.65
N LEU A 37 -2.58 -7.40 -2.25
CA LEU A 37 -3.47 -6.25 -2.44
C LEU A 37 -3.69 -5.90 -3.91
N PHE A 38 -2.60 -5.78 -4.67
CA PHE A 38 -2.65 -5.33 -6.05
C PHE A 38 -3.17 -6.43 -6.96
N GLY A 39 -2.76 -7.68 -6.71
CA GLY A 39 -3.23 -8.84 -7.47
C GLY A 39 -4.73 -9.05 -7.32
N SER A 40 -5.28 -8.95 -6.11
CA SER A 40 -6.74 -9.07 -5.90
C SER A 40 -7.52 -7.94 -6.58
N LEU A 41 -6.99 -6.72 -6.57
CA LEU A 41 -7.55 -5.58 -7.32
C LEU A 41 -7.55 -5.85 -8.82
N VAL A 42 -6.40 -6.21 -9.42
CA VAL A 42 -6.28 -6.52 -10.86
C VAL A 42 -7.31 -7.58 -11.28
N VAL A 43 -7.40 -8.70 -10.55
CA VAL A 43 -8.33 -9.78 -10.89
C VAL A 43 -9.79 -9.33 -10.78
N PHE A 44 -10.13 -8.60 -9.72
CA PHE A 44 -11.48 -8.07 -9.54
C PHE A 44 -11.86 -7.09 -10.65
N GLU A 45 -10.95 -6.17 -10.97
CA GLU A 45 -11.20 -5.13 -11.97
C GLU A 45 -11.27 -5.70 -13.38
N LEU A 46 -10.39 -6.62 -13.77
CA LEU A 46 -10.51 -7.34 -15.05
C LEU A 46 -11.90 -7.95 -15.21
N ARG A 47 -12.44 -8.53 -14.14
CA ARG A 47 -13.79 -9.06 -14.15
C ARG A 47 -14.85 -7.96 -14.29
N VAL A 48 -14.71 -6.82 -13.62
CA VAL A 48 -15.59 -5.64 -13.83
C VAL A 48 -15.55 -5.18 -15.29
N TRP A 49 -14.39 -5.24 -15.93
CA TRP A 49 -14.19 -4.84 -17.33
C TRP A 49 -14.63 -5.88 -18.36
N GLY A 50 -15.06 -7.07 -17.94
CA GLY A 50 -15.70 -8.08 -18.79
C GLY A 50 -14.88 -9.34 -19.05
N ALA A 51 -13.68 -9.47 -18.47
CA ALA A 51 -12.94 -10.72 -18.51
C ALA A 51 -13.67 -11.81 -17.69
N ALA A 52 -13.54 -13.09 -18.09
CA ALA A 52 -14.15 -14.23 -17.40
C ALA A 52 -15.65 -14.02 -17.04
N PRO A 53 -16.53 -13.77 -18.03
CA PRO A 53 -17.93 -13.38 -17.80
C PRO A 53 -18.76 -14.41 -17.02
N THR A 54 -18.34 -15.68 -17.03
CA THR A 54 -18.96 -16.78 -16.27
C THR A 54 -18.77 -16.66 -14.75
N LEU A 55 -17.75 -15.93 -14.29
CA LEU A 55 -17.55 -15.67 -12.86
C LEU A 55 -18.54 -14.60 -12.39
N SER A 56 -19.12 -14.75 -11.20
CA SER A 56 -20.00 -13.72 -10.65
C SER A 56 -19.18 -12.60 -9.98
N VAL A 57 -19.48 -11.34 -10.35
CA VAL A 57 -18.81 -10.16 -9.77
C VAL A 57 -18.96 -10.10 -8.24
N PRO A 58 -20.15 -10.35 -7.64
CA PRO A 58 -20.29 -10.30 -6.18
C PRO A 58 -19.52 -11.41 -5.46
N ALA A 59 -19.43 -12.62 -6.03
CA ALA A 59 -18.63 -13.68 -5.38
C ALA A 59 -17.14 -13.37 -5.45
N LEU A 60 -16.66 -12.85 -6.58
CA LEU A 60 -15.27 -12.43 -6.71
C LEU A 60 -14.95 -11.28 -5.75
N ALA A 61 -15.85 -10.30 -5.59
CA ALA A 61 -15.69 -9.22 -4.63
C ALA A 61 -15.57 -9.72 -3.18
N ARG A 62 -16.37 -10.72 -2.79
CA ARG A 62 -16.32 -11.32 -1.44
C ARG A 62 -15.00 -12.02 -1.13
N LEU A 63 -14.32 -12.54 -2.16
CA LEU A 63 -12.98 -13.11 -2.02
C LEU A 63 -11.89 -12.03 -2.10
N ALA A 64 -12.01 -11.12 -3.07
CA ALA A 64 -11.01 -10.10 -3.33
C ALA A 64 -10.88 -9.12 -2.16
N LEU A 65 -11.99 -8.67 -1.56
CA LEU A 65 -11.98 -7.69 -0.48
C LEU A 65 -11.14 -8.13 0.74
N PRO A 66 -11.34 -9.30 1.36
CA PRO A 66 -10.52 -9.72 2.49
C PRO A 66 -9.05 -9.93 2.10
N VAL A 67 -8.76 -10.43 0.88
CA VAL A 67 -7.39 -10.56 0.39
C VAL A 67 -6.73 -9.18 0.24
N THR A 68 -7.45 -8.20 -0.32
CA THR A 68 -7.00 -6.81 -0.44
C THR A 68 -6.69 -6.22 0.92
N LEU A 69 -7.59 -6.38 1.90
CA LEU A 69 -7.42 -5.84 3.25
C LEU A 69 -6.28 -6.54 4.01
N ALA A 70 -6.13 -7.86 3.87
CA ALA A 70 -5.02 -8.60 4.45
C ALA A 70 -3.68 -8.16 3.84
N GLY A 71 -3.61 -8.05 2.51
CA GLY A 71 -2.44 -7.54 1.80
C GLY A 71 -2.08 -6.12 2.22
N PHE A 72 -3.08 -5.24 2.32
CA PHE A 72 -2.90 -3.89 2.85
C PHE A 72 -2.33 -3.90 4.28
N GLY A 73 -2.90 -4.71 5.17
CA GLY A 73 -2.45 -4.82 6.55
C GLY A 73 -0.99 -5.26 6.65
N VAL A 74 -0.61 -6.29 5.90
CA VAL A 74 0.79 -6.76 5.83
C VAL A 74 1.72 -5.67 5.29
N ALA A 75 1.34 -5.00 4.20
CA ALA A 75 2.12 -3.92 3.61
C ALA A 75 2.23 -2.71 4.55
N ALA A 76 1.14 -2.33 5.23
CA ALA A 76 1.13 -1.21 6.16
C ALA A 76 2.03 -1.47 7.37
N VAL A 77 1.89 -2.64 8.02
CA VAL A 77 2.69 -2.99 9.20
C VAL A 77 4.18 -3.06 8.85
N SER A 78 4.54 -3.78 7.79
CA SER A 78 5.94 -3.86 7.33
C SER A 78 6.48 -2.49 6.92
N GLY A 79 5.68 -1.66 6.23
CA GLY A 79 6.06 -0.32 5.82
C GLY A 79 6.29 0.63 7.01
N VAL A 80 5.48 0.53 8.06
CA VAL A 80 5.69 1.29 9.32
C VAL A 80 6.97 0.84 10.00
N LEU A 81 7.24 -0.47 10.07
CA LEU A 81 8.49 -0.99 10.64
C LEU A 81 9.71 -0.49 9.86
N MET A 82 9.67 -0.54 8.52
CA MET A 82 10.73 0.01 7.66
C MET A 82 10.87 1.53 7.83
N PHE A 83 9.77 2.27 8.00
CA PHE A 83 9.81 3.70 8.23
C PHE A 83 10.59 4.06 9.50
N THR A 84 10.46 3.23 10.54
CA THR A 84 11.10 3.48 11.82
C THR A 84 12.61 3.35 11.82
N SER A 85 13.22 2.72 10.81
CA SER A 85 14.69 2.62 10.75
C SER A 85 15.34 3.95 10.38
N GLN A 86 14.70 4.75 9.53
CA GLN A 86 15.25 6.00 8.99
C GLN A 86 14.15 7.05 8.74
N PRO A 87 13.40 7.47 9.78
CA PRO A 87 12.22 8.32 9.60
C PRO A 87 12.57 9.71 9.05
N GLY A 88 13.71 10.29 9.45
CA GLY A 88 14.16 11.61 8.96
C GLY A 88 14.42 11.60 7.45
N ASP A 89 15.19 10.62 6.98
CA ASP A 89 15.55 10.48 5.56
C ASP A 89 14.31 10.20 4.70
N LEU A 90 13.40 9.36 5.19
CA LEU A 90 12.15 9.05 4.48
C LEU A 90 11.19 10.25 4.45
N LEU A 91 11.07 11.03 5.52
CA LEU A 91 10.24 12.24 5.51
C LEU A 91 10.79 13.34 4.60
N ALA A 92 12.12 13.42 4.44
CA ALA A 92 12.76 14.35 3.50
C ALA A 92 12.64 13.90 2.04
N ASN A 93 12.34 12.61 1.80
CA ASN A 93 12.25 12.06 0.45
C ASN A 93 10.93 12.45 -0.24
N ARG A 94 11.03 13.19 -1.35
CA ARG A 94 9.87 13.62 -2.15
C ARG A 94 8.99 12.46 -2.64
N TYR A 95 9.59 11.31 -2.95
CA TYR A 95 8.85 10.14 -3.45
C TYR A 95 8.10 9.45 -2.31
N PHE A 96 8.62 9.48 -1.08
CA PHE A 96 7.89 9.01 0.09
C PHE A 96 6.68 9.91 0.37
N ALA A 97 6.85 11.23 0.38
CA ALA A 97 5.74 12.17 0.55
C ALA A 97 4.65 11.98 -0.53
N LEU A 98 5.05 11.86 -1.80
CA LEU A 98 4.12 11.58 -2.90
C LEU A 98 3.42 10.22 -2.74
N LYS A 99 4.15 9.17 -2.33
CA LYS A 99 3.58 7.85 -2.03
C LYS A 99 2.48 7.95 -0.97
N MET A 100 2.69 8.73 0.09
CA MET A 100 1.70 8.92 1.15
C MET A 100 0.46 9.66 0.64
N ALA A 101 0.63 10.70 -0.18
CA ALA A 101 -0.50 11.40 -0.81
C ALA A 101 -1.31 10.49 -1.74
N LEU A 102 -0.63 9.66 -2.54
CA LEU A 102 -1.26 8.68 -3.43
C LEU A 102 -2.02 7.59 -2.65
N LEU A 103 -1.46 7.13 -1.51
CA LEU A 103 -2.15 6.19 -0.62
C LEU A 103 -3.45 6.79 -0.05
N LEU A 104 -3.42 8.05 0.38
CA LEU A 104 -4.64 8.74 0.83
C LEU A 104 -5.67 8.89 -0.30
N ALA A 105 -5.22 9.20 -1.52
CA ALA A 105 -6.09 9.28 -2.68
C ALA A 105 -6.70 7.92 -3.03
N ALA A 106 -5.92 6.84 -2.98
CA ALA A 106 -6.38 5.48 -3.23
C ALA A 106 -7.43 5.04 -2.19
N GLY A 107 -7.16 5.28 -0.90
CA GLY A 107 -8.11 5.01 0.18
C GLY A 107 -9.40 5.83 0.05
N SER A 108 -9.30 7.10 -0.31
CA SER A 108 -10.46 7.97 -0.55
C SER A 108 -11.29 7.49 -1.74
N ASN A 109 -10.65 7.11 -2.86
CA ASN A 109 -11.35 6.56 -4.02
C ASN A 109 -12.11 5.27 -3.66
N ALA A 110 -11.47 4.36 -2.91
CA ALA A 110 -12.12 3.15 -2.42
C ALA A 110 -13.30 3.46 -1.49
N ALA A 111 -13.13 4.36 -0.52
CA ALA A 111 -14.21 4.77 0.39
C ALA A 111 -15.41 5.35 -0.39
N ILE A 112 -15.18 6.21 -1.38
CA ILE A 112 -16.23 6.78 -2.22
C ILE A 112 -16.91 5.69 -3.06
N PHE A 113 -16.14 4.76 -3.64
CA PHE A 113 -16.68 3.63 -4.40
C PHE A 113 -17.63 2.79 -3.54
N HIS A 114 -17.22 2.43 -2.31
CA HIS A 114 -18.02 1.65 -1.39
C HIS A 114 -19.24 2.41 -0.86
N ALA A 115 -19.09 3.68 -0.47
CA ALA A 115 -20.18 4.53 0.00
C ALA A 115 -21.27 4.73 -1.06
N ARG A 116 -20.89 4.77 -2.35
CA ARG A 116 -21.81 4.83 -3.47
C ARG A 116 -22.44 3.47 -3.83
N GLY A 117 -22.09 2.37 -3.18
CA GLY A 117 -22.51 1.04 -3.60
C GLY A 117 -22.03 0.69 -5.02
N GLY A 118 -20.79 1.09 -5.36
CA GLY A 118 -20.22 0.94 -6.70
C GLY A 118 -20.28 -0.49 -7.23
N LEU A 119 -20.15 -1.49 -6.35
CA LEU A 119 -20.28 -2.91 -6.69
C LEU A 119 -21.68 -3.30 -7.19
N GLY A 120 -22.73 -2.65 -6.69
CA GLY A 120 -24.12 -2.91 -7.11
C GLY A 120 -24.51 -2.14 -8.38
N ARG A 121 -23.90 -0.97 -8.60
CA ARG A 121 -24.20 -0.10 -9.75
C ARG A 121 -23.43 -0.50 -11.00
N LEU A 122 -22.12 -0.72 -10.87
CA LEU A 122 -21.18 -1.01 -11.97
C LEU A 122 -21.37 -0.08 -13.20
N ASP A 123 -21.79 1.15 -12.95
CA ASP A 123 -21.98 2.19 -13.95
C ASP A 123 -20.64 2.70 -14.49
N ALA A 124 -20.68 3.61 -15.47
CA ALA A 124 -19.48 4.19 -16.05
C ALA A 124 -18.57 4.84 -14.99
N TRP A 125 -19.16 5.42 -13.93
CA TRP A 125 -18.41 5.99 -12.82
C TRP A 125 -17.71 4.92 -11.99
N ALA A 126 -18.41 3.87 -11.57
CA ALA A 126 -17.81 2.75 -10.83
C ALA A 126 -16.65 2.12 -11.63
N ARG A 127 -16.80 1.97 -12.94
CA ARG A 127 -15.73 1.53 -13.84
C ARG A 127 -14.55 2.50 -13.87
N ALA A 128 -14.80 3.80 -13.99
CA ALA A 128 -13.74 4.81 -13.93
C ALA A 128 -12.98 4.77 -12.59
N GLN A 129 -13.68 4.54 -11.46
CA GLN A 129 -13.06 4.41 -10.14
C GLN A 129 -12.17 3.17 -10.03
N THR A 130 -12.52 2.06 -10.69
CA THR A 130 -11.63 0.89 -10.78
C THR A 130 -10.35 1.25 -11.53
N ALA A 131 -10.45 1.78 -12.76
CA ALA A 131 -9.26 2.19 -13.52
C ALA A 131 -8.38 3.21 -12.77
N LEU A 132 -9.00 4.17 -12.07
CA LEU A 132 -8.30 5.11 -11.20
C LEU A 132 -7.60 4.42 -10.03
N SER A 133 -8.24 3.43 -9.39
CA SER A 133 -7.65 2.62 -8.32
C SER A 133 -6.39 1.91 -8.80
N LEU A 134 -6.43 1.22 -9.94
CA LEU A 134 -5.23 0.59 -10.53
C LEU A 134 -4.13 1.61 -10.82
N GLY A 135 -4.48 2.73 -11.43
CA GLY A 135 -3.51 3.80 -11.72
C GLY A 135 -2.83 4.35 -10.46
N LEU A 136 -3.60 4.59 -9.40
CA LEU A 136 -3.08 5.05 -8.11
C LEU A 136 -2.14 4.02 -7.48
N TRP A 137 -2.52 2.74 -7.47
CA TRP A 137 -1.67 1.69 -6.90
C TRP A 137 -0.39 1.45 -7.69
N ILE A 138 -0.45 1.52 -9.03
CA ILE A 138 0.75 1.48 -9.88
C ILE A 138 1.69 2.65 -9.53
N ALA A 139 1.15 3.87 -9.39
CA ALA A 139 1.94 5.03 -9.00
C ALA A 139 2.55 4.88 -7.59
N VAL A 140 1.81 4.32 -6.62
CA VAL A 140 2.32 3.99 -5.27
C VAL A 140 3.50 3.02 -5.34
N ILE A 141 3.41 1.97 -6.17
CA ILE A 141 4.46 0.98 -6.35
C ILE A 141 5.70 1.62 -6.97
N ILE A 142 5.53 2.43 -8.03
CA ILE A 142 6.63 3.16 -8.68
C ILE A 142 7.32 4.09 -7.68
N CYS A 143 6.56 4.90 -6.93
CA CYS A 143 7.13 5.78 -5.90
C CYS A 143 7.88 4.96 -4.85
N GLY A 144 7.33 3.81 -4.44
CA GLY A 144 7.96 2.88 -3.51
C GLY A 144 9.36 2.45 -3.95
N ARG A 145 9.52 2.09 -5.22
CA ARG A 145 10.83 1.70 -5.77
C ARG A 145 11.78 2.89 -5.91
N TRP A 146 11.28 4.07 -6.25
CA TRP A 146 12.09 5.28 -6.42
C TRP A 146 12.66 5.86 -5.12
N ILE A 147 12.06 5.56 -3.96
CA ILE A 147 12.61 5.96 -2.64
C ILE A 147 14.05 5.44 -2.46
N ALA A 148 14.39 4.27 -3.01
CA ALA A 148 15.73 3.70 -2.88
C ALA A 148 16.80 4.38 -3.76
N TYR A 149 16.40 5.25 -4.70
CA TYR A 149 17.28 5.84 -5.71
C TYR A 149 17.39 7.37 -5.63
N ALA A 150 16.67 8.00 -4.71
CA ALA A 150 16.54 9.45 -4.60
C ALA A 150 16.82 9.90 -3.18
#